data_AF-A0A1F2V027-F1
#
_entry.id   AF-A0A1F2V027-F1
#
_cell.length_a   1.000
_cell.length_b   1.000
_cell.length_c   1.000
_cell.angle_alpha   90.00
_cell.angle_beta   90.00
_cell.angle_gamma   90.00
#
_symmetry.space_group_name_H-M   'P 1'
#
loop_
_entity.id
_entity.type
_entity.pdbx_description
1 polymer ?
#
loop_
_entity_poly.entity_id
_entity_poly.type
_entity_poly.pdbx_seq_one_letter_code
_entity_poly.pdbx_strand_id
1 'polypeptide(L)'
;MADSKEFVPPKSSEESEPESGKPQQPRPAISRRDFLVRSNAGAVAVGVLTGAGFAASQTQRPAAPAQAARASAAVPLKARRVTLDIDRKKYDVNVDVRESLWETLNYQLGLSNCNLGCDRAQCGACAVLVDGKAVNGCSVLTARLGRGQKILTVAGISNGPGLQGLHPVQRA
;
A
#
# COMPACT_ATOMS: atom_id res chain seq x y z
N MET A 1 -19.92 58.71 -17.75
CA MET A 1 -18.70 58.88 -16.94
C MET A 1 -18.69 57.83 -15.83
N ALA A 2 -17.81 56.83 -15.94
CA ALA A 2 -17.37 56.00 -14.83
C ALA A 2 -15.95 55.52 -15.19
N ASP A 3 -14.99 55.94 -14.39
CA ASP A 3 -13.54 55.91 -14.60
C ASP A 3 -12.96 54.49 -14.53
N SER A 4 -12.26 54.09 -15.58
CA SER A 4 -11.45 52.87 -15.65
C SER A 4 -10.16 53.08 -14.85
N LYS A 5 -10.12 52.66 -13.59
CA LYS A 5 -8.87 52.63 -12.80
C LYS A 5 -8.12 51.33 -13.02
N GLU A 6 -6.98 51.46 -13.70
CA GLU A 6 -5.98 50.44 -13.94
C GLU A 6 -5.35 49.96 -12.63
N PHE A 7 -5.27 48.64 -12.45
CA PHE A 7 -4.65 48.00 -11.29
C PHE A 7 -3.15 47.83 -11.54
N VAL A 8 -2.32 48.56 -10.79
CA VAL A 8 -0.85 48.45 -10.81
C VAL A 8 -0.41 47.55 -9.65
N PRO A 9 0.25 46.40 -9.89
CA PRO A 9 0.75 45.56 -8.80
C PRO A 9 2.01 46.16 -8.15
N PRO A 10 2.19 46.01 -6.82
CA PRO A 10 3.39 46.52 -6.14
C PRO A 10 4.63 45.69 -6.49
N LYS A 11 5.73 46.37 -6.85
CA LYS A 11 7.07 45.80 -6.98
C LYS A 11 7.60 45.43 -5.59
N SER A 12 7.77 44.14 -5.31
CA SER A 12 8.53 43.66 -4.15
C SER A 12 10.02 43.74 -4.49
N SER A 13 10.69 44.73 -3.90
CA SER A 13 12.15 44.82 -3.86
C SER A 13 12.71 43.70 -2.98
N GLU A 14 13.54 42.86 -3.59
CA GLU A 14 14.40 41.90 -2.91
C GLU A 14 15.47 42.68 -2.11
N GLU A 15 15.34 42.71 -0.79
CA GLU A 15 16.44 43.05 0.11
C GLU A 15 16.96 41.75 0.73
N SER A 16 18.14 41.35 0.27
CA SER A 16 18.90 40.19 0.75
C SER A 16 19.61 40.56 2.06
N GLU A 17 19.16 39.99 3.18
CA GLU A 17 19.94 40.02 4.42
C GLU A 17 21.06 38.95 4.39
N PRO A 18 22.29 39.25 4.86
CA PRO A 18 23.35 38.27 4.92
C PRO A 18 23.16 37.29 6.09
N GLU A 19 22.85 36.02 5.79
CA GLU A 19 22.81 34.94 6.80
C GLU A 19 24.22 34.70 7.38
N SER A 20 24.38 35.17 8.62
CA SER A 20 25.44 34.82 9.56
C SER A 20 25.52 33.30 9.78
N GLY A 21 26.75 32.76 9.71
CA GLY A 21 27.04 31.34 9.59
C GLY A 21 26.56 30.43 10.72
N LYS A 22 26.03 29.27 10.33
CA LYS A 22 25.84 28.10 11.22
C LYS A 22 26.95 27.07 10.97
N PRO A 23 27.61 26.52 12.01
CA PRO A 23 28.58 25.45 11.85
C PRO A 23 27.92 24.19 11.24
N GLN A 24 28.40 23.76 10.08
CA GLN A 24 27.97 22.50 9.46
C GLN A 24 28.55 21.32 10.25
N GLN A 25 27.68 20.51 10.84
CA GLN A 25 28.11 19.31 11.55
C GLN A 25 28.55 18.20 10.59
N PRO A 26 29.61 17.44 10.91
CA PRO A 26 30.13 16.40 10.02
C PRO A 26 29.14 15.24 9.89
N ARG A 27 28.79 14.89 8.64
CA ARG A 27 27.96 13.71 8.33
C ARG A 27 28.75 12.43 8.62
N PRO A 28 28.18 11.42 9.30
CA PRO A 28 28.87 10.17 9.55
C PRO A 28 29.12 9.40 8.24
N ALA A 29 30.31 8.79 8.14
CA ALA A 29 30.91 8.26 6.91
C ALA A 29 30.37 6.89 6.44
N ILE A 30 29.26 6.39 7.00
CA ILE A 30 28.70 5.09 6.62
C ILE A 30 27.19 5.23 6.45
N SER A 31 26.70 4.98 5.24
CA SER A 31 25.27 5.02 4.93
C SER A 31 24.58 3.73 5.37
N ARG A 32 23.28 3.81 5.67
CA ARG A 32 22.45 2.62 5.98
C ARG A 32 22.50 1.57 4.86
N ARG A 33 22.69 2.02 3.61
CA ARG A 33 22.79 1.16 2.43
C ARG A 33 24.11 0.37 2.41
N ASP A 34 25.22 1.00 2.81
CA ASP A 34 26.53 0.32 2.88
C ASP A 34 26.55 -0.76 3.96
N PHE A 35 25.86 -0.52 5.08
CA PHE A 35 25.74 -1.53 6.14
C PHE A 35 25.01 -2.79 5.66
N LEU A 36 23.87 -2.63 4.97
CA LEU A 36 23.08 -3.75 4.46
C LEU A 36 23.79 -4.54 3.34
N VAL A 37 24.56 -3.87 2.48
CA VAL A 37 25.28 -4.55 1.37
C VAL A 37 26.46 -5.38 1.89
N ARG A 38 27.13 -4.93 2.96
CA ARG A 38 28.29 -5.64 3.52
C ARG A 38 27.96 -6.84 4.39
N SER A 39 26.71 -7.01 4.82
CA SER A 39 26.30 -8.10 5.74
C SER A 39 26.15 -9.48 5.10
N ASN A 40 26.13 -9.61 3.76
CA ASN A 40 25.82 -10.89 3.08
C ASN A 40 27.06 -11.73 2.66
N ALA A 41 28.26 -11.42 3.14
CA ALA A 41 29.46 -12.20 2.86
C ALA A 41 29.77 -13.16 4.03
N GLY A 42 29.03 -14.28 4.13
CA GLY A 42 29.29 -15.31 5.15
C GLY A 42 28.83 -16.71 4.76
N ALA A 43 29.79 -17.65 4.73
CA ALA A 43 29.71 -19.12 4.71
C ALA A 43 29.42 -19.85 3.37
N VAL A 44 30.49 -20.31 2.71
CA VAL A 44 30.47 -21.49 1.83
C VAL A 44 31.16 -22.62 2.61
N ALA A 45 30.42 -23.66 3.01
CA ALA A 45 30.98 -24.88 3.59
C ALA A 45 30.93 -26.01 2.55
N VAL A 46 32.12 -26.57 2.26
CA VAL A 46 32.37 -27.68 1.33
C VAL A 46 32.07 -29.01 2.03
N GLY A 47 31.39 -29.94 1.34
CA GLY A 47 31.22 -31.33 1.81
C GLY A 47 31.09 -32.30 0.63
N VAL A 48 32.20 -32.96 0.26
CA VAL A 48 32.27 -33.99 -0.79
C VAL A 48 32.57 -35.36 -0.15
N LEU A 49 31.56 -36.25 -0.23
CA LEU A 49 31.55 -37.70 -0.46
C LEU A 49 32.63 -38.62 0.16
N THR A 50 32.20 -39.50 1.08
CA THR A 50 32.63 -40.92 1.13
C THR A 50 31.47 -41.87 1.52
N GLY A 51 30.98 -42.62 0.52
CA GLY A 51 30.75 -44.07 0.55
C GLY A 51 29.88 -44.78 1.61
N ALA A 52 28.77 -45.34 1.11
CA ALA A 52 28.19 -46.67 1.39
C ALA A 52 27.50 -46.96 2.75
N GLY A 53 26.19 -47.17 2.66
CA GLY A 53 25.36 -47.84 3.68
C GLY A 53 23.90 -47.95 3.25
N PHE A 54 23.57 -48.95 2.44
CA PHE A 54 22.18 -49.36 2.17
C PHE A 54 21.54 -49.89 3.46
N ALA A 55 20.43 -49.30 3.92
CA ALA A 55 19.51 -49.98 4.81
C ALA A 55 18.07 -49.45 4.69
N ALA A 56 17.18 -50.34 4.26
CA ALA A 56 15.73 -50.35 4.43
C ALA A 56 14.92 -49.21 3.76
N SER A 57 14.57 -49.44 2.50
CA SER A 57 13.35 -48.91 1.89
C SER A 57 12.12 -49.43 2.63
N GLN A 58 11.66 -48.69 3.65
CA GLN A 58 10.29 -48.83 4.13
C GLN A 58 9.37 -48.19 3.09
N THR A 59 8.60 -49.03 2.40
CA THR A 59 7.49 -48.62 1.54
C THR A 59 6.37 -48.08 2.43
N GLN A 60 6.54 -46.81 2.84
CA GLN A 60 5.52 -46.06 3.53
C GLN A 60 4.37 -45.85 2.55
N ARG A 61 3.28 -46.59 2.78
CA ARG A 61 2.02 -46.46 2.04
C ARG A 61 1.59 -44.98 2.10
N PRO A 62 1.47 -44.27 0.97
CA PRO A 62 0.98 -42.90 1.03
C PRO A 62 -0.47 -42.97 1.50
N ALA A 63 -0.71 -42.52 2.72
CA ALA A 63 -2.05 -42.24 3.19
C ALA A 63 -2.63 -41.20 2.23
N ALA A 64 -3.79 -41.51 1.64
CA ALA A 64 -4.53 -40.58 0.82
C ALA A 64 -4.65 -39.23 1.55
N PRO A 65 -4.52 -38.08 0.87
CA PRO A 65 -4.70 -36.80 1.52
C PRO A 65 -6.13 -36.77 2.05
N ALA A 66 -6.27 -36.90 3.37
CA ALA A 66 -7.47 -36.47 4.05
C ALA A 66 -7.65 -35.03 3.59
N GLN A 67 -8.70 -34.77 2.82
CA GLN A 67 -9.14 -33.44 2.50
C GLN A 67 -9.33 -32.77 3.86
N ALA A 68 -8.35 -31.96 4.25
CA ALA A 68 -8.49 -31.07 5.37
C ALA A 68 -9.69 -30.21 5.02
N ALA A 69 -10.85 -30.63 5.55
CA ALA A 69 -12.03 -29.81 5.61
C ALA A 69 -11.52 -28.48 6.11
N ARG A 70 -11.56 -27.46 5.25
CA ARG A 70 -11.12 -26.11 5.58
C ARG A 70 -11.83 -25.79 6.88
N ALA A 71 -11.10 -25.83 7.99
CA ALA A 71 -11.60 -25.37 9.26
C ALA A 71 -12.05 -23.96 8.96
N SER A 72 -13.37 -23.75 8.95
CA SER A 72 -13.92 -22.43 8.75
C SER A 72 -13.45 -21.67 9.98
N ALA A 73 -12.34 -20.94 9.83
CA ALA A 73 -11.76 -20.13 10.88
C ALA A 73 -12.92 -19.36 11.51
N ALA A 74 -13.13 -19.59 12.79
CA ALA A 74 -14.22 -18.98 13.52
C ALA A 74 -14.10 -17.47 13.31
N VAL A 75 -15.06 -16.90 12.60
CA VAL A 75 -15.10 -15.46 12.36
C VAL A 75 -15.31 -14.84 13.75
N PRO A 76 -14.39 -14.00 14.27
CA PRO A 76 -14.60 -13.37 15.57
C PRO A 76 -15.96 -12.67 15.57
N LEU A 77 -16.64 -12.63 16.71
CA LEU A 77 -18.06 -12.19 16.86
C LEU A 77 -18.38 -10.79 16.28
N LYS A 78 -17.38 -10.05 15.80
CA LYS A 78 -17.48 -8.72 15.18
C LYS A 78 -17.00 -8.66 13.73
N ALA A 79 -16.73 -9.79 13.08
CA ALA A 79 -16.30 -9.83 11.69
C ALA A 79 -17.42 -10.25 10.73
N ARG A 80 -17.42 -9.65 9.55
CA ARG A 80 -18.39 -9.86 8.46
C ARG A 80 -17.63 -10.27 7.21
N ARG A 81 -18.10 -11.33 6.54
CA ARG A 81 -17.64 -11.66 5.19
C ARG A 81 -18.25 -10.70 4.18
N VAL A 82 -17.41 -10.09 3.33
CA VAL A 82 -17.83 -9.21 2.24
C VAL A 82 -17.03 -9.51 0.97
N THR A 83 -17.67 -9.34 -0.18
CA THR A 83 -17.04 -9.47 -1.50
C THR A 83 -16.90 -8.07 -2.11
N LEU A 84 -15.69 -7.53 -2.13
CA LEU A 84 -15.39 -6.20 -2.65
C LEU A 84 -15.00 -6.27 -4.12
N ASP A 85 -15.45 -5.30 -4.93
CA ASP A 85 -14.97 -5.10 -6.30
C ASP A 85 -14.08 -3.87 -6.32
N ILE A 86 -12.76 -4.09 -6.35
CA ILE A 86 -11.72 -3.06 -6.27
C ILE A 86 -10.92 -3.10 -7.56
N ASP A 87 -10.85 -1.99 -8.27
CA ASP A 87 -10.12 -1.85 -9.54
C ASP A 87 -10.49 -2.96 -10.56
N ARG A 88 -11.78 -3.35 -10.59
CA ARG A 88 -12.36 -4.42 -11.42
C ARG A 88 -11.96 -5.85 -11.01
N LYS A 89 -11.37 -6.02 -9.83
CA LYS A 89 -10.99 -7.32 -9.25
C LYS A 89 -11.82 -7.60 -8.00
N LYS A 90 -12.29 -8.84 -7.88
CA LYS A 90 -13.06 -9.27 -6.72
C LYS A 90 -12.16 -9.76 -5.59
N TYR A 91 -12.46 -9.33 -4.37
CA TYR A 91 -11.77 -9.72 -3.14
C TYR A 91 -12.79 -10.19 -2.11
N ASP A 92 -12.67 -11.45 -1.68
CA ASP A 92 -13.46 -12.00 -0.58
C ASP A 92 -12.67 -11.86 0.72
N VAL A 93 -13.16 -11.04 1.64
CA VAL A 93 -12.47 -10.71 2.90
C VAL A 93 -13.41 -10.83 4.09
N ASN A 94 -12.87 -11.22 5.24
CA ASN A 94 -13.57 -11.13 6.51
C ASN A 94 -13.07 -9.87 7.22
N VAL A 95 -13.94 -8.87 7.34
CA VAL A 95 -13.58 -7.54 7.89
C VAL A 95 -14.22 -7.34 9.25
N ASP A 96 -13.55 -6.66 10.17
CA ASP A 96 -14.20 -6.22 11.40
C ASP A 96 -15.28 -5.17 11.07
N VAL A 97 -16.39 -5.14 11.81
CA VAL A 97 -17.48 -4.17 11.59
C VAL A 97 -17.06 -2.72 11.78
N ARG A 98 -15.94 -2.47 12.47
CA ARG A 98 -15.36 -1.14 12.70
C ARG A 98 -14.26 -0.77 11.70
N GLU A 99 -13.82 -1.73 10.88
CA GLU A 99 -12.73 -1.54 9.95
C GLU A 99 -13.14 -0.60 8.82
N SER A 100 -12.32 0.41 8.60
CA SER A 100 -12.46 1.36 7.50
C SER A 100 -12.02 0.73 6.17
N LEU A 101 -12.50 1.31 5.07
CA LEU A 101 -12.11 0.90 3.73
C LEU A 101 -10.61 1.10 3.51
N TRP A 102 -10.03 2.15 4.09
CA TRP A 102 -8.59 2.38 4.00
C TRP A 102 -7.79 1.25 4.68
N GLU A 103 -8.19 0.83 5.88
CA GLU A 103 -7.54 -0.28 6.60
C GLU A 103 -7.67 -1.59 5.83
N THR A 104 -8.84 -1.92 5.29
CA THR A 104 -9.00 -3.16 4.50
C THR A 104 -8.12 -3.13 3.25
N LEU A 105 -8.09 -2.01 2.52
CA LEU A 105 -7.25 -1.87 1.33
C LEU A 105 -5.76 -2.04 1.67
N ASN A 106 -5.27 -1.37 2.71
CA ASN A 106 -3.83 -1.29 2.98
C ASN A 106 -3.31 -2.42 3.87
N TYR A 107 -4.05 -2.78 4.92
CA TYR A 107 -3.58 -3.77 5.91
C TYR A 107 -3.99 -5.20 5.56
N GLN A 108 -5.24 -5.42 5.12
CA GLN A 108 -5.66 -6.77 4.73
C GLN A 108 -5.23 -7.13 3.31
N LEU A 109 -5.48 -6.24 2.35
CA LEU A 109 -5.26 -6.52 0.94
C LEU A 109 -3.87 -6.09 0.43
N GLY A 110 -3.14 -5.27 1.19
CA GLY A 110 -1.81 -4.78 0.80
C GLY A 110 -1.83 -3.85 -0.43
N LEU A 111 -2.99 -3.29 -0.78
CA LEU A 111 -3.19 -2.35 -1.88
C LEU A 111 -2.86 -0.94 -1.39
N SER A 112 -1.58 -0.57 -1.43
CA SER A 112 -1.04 0.73 -1.00
C SER A 112 -1.37 1.89 -1.94
N ASN A 113 -2.61 1.94 -2.44
CA ASN A 113 -3.05 2.84 -3.52
C ASN A 113 -3.74 4.11 -2.98
N CYS A 114 -3.80 4.28 -1.66
CA CYS A 114 -4.31 5.48 -1.01
C CYS A 114 -3.61 5.68 0.34
N ASN A 115 -3.34 6.93 0.72
CA ASN A 115 -2.53 7.24 1.90
C ASN A 115 -3.40 7.60 3.10
N LEU A 116 -2.96 7.25 4.32
CA LEU A 116 -3.58 7.76 5.54
C LEU A 116 -2.90 9.07 5.95
N GLY A 117 -3.69 10.14 6.05
CA GLY A 117 -3.20 11.44 6.50
C GLY A 117 -3.75 11.82 7.87
N CYS A 118 -5.02 12.24 7.91
CA CYS A 118 -5.64 12.77 9.12
C CYS A 118 -6.57 11.80 9.86
N ASP A 119 -7.02 10.72 9.20
CA ASP A 119 -7.98 9.73 9.72
C ASP A 119 -9.28 10.30 10.34
N ARG A 120 -9.70 11.47 9.86
CA ARG A 120 -10.90 12.18 10.35
C ARG A 120 -11.70 12.83 9.23
N ALA A 121 -11.52 12.36 8.00
CA ALA A 121 -12.20 12.83 6.79
C ALA A 121 -11.97 14.32 6.43
N GLN A 122 -10.80 14.86 6.72
CA GLN A 122 -10.50 16.30 6.51
C GLN A 122 -9.48 16.57 5.40
N CYS A 123 -8.51 15.68 5.18
CA CYS A 123 -7.41 15.94 4.25
C CYS A 123 -7.57 15.31 2.86
N GLY A 124 -8.47 14.35 2.67
CA GLY A 124 -8.64 13.68 1.38
C GLY A 124 -7.52 12.72 0.94
N ALA A 125 -6.44 12.54 1.72
CA ALA A 125 -5.33 11.66 1.33
C ALA A 125 -5.73 10.19 1.09
N CYS A 126 -6.79 9.74 1.75
CA CYS A 126 -7.37 8.40 1.63
C CYS A 126 -8.52 8.33 0.62
N ALA A 127 -8.63 9.30 -0.29
CA ALA A 127 -9.72 9.38 -1.25
C ALA A 127 -9.72 8.17 -2.20
N VAL A 128 -10.91 7.63 -2.40
CA VAL A 128 -11.22 6.59 -3.39
C VAL A 128 -12.57 6.91 -4.01
N LEU A 129 -12.87 6.31 -5.17
CA LEU A 129 -14.19 6.43 -5.79
C LEU A 129 -15.01 5.19 -5.44
N VAL A 130 -16.20 5.37 -4.89
CA VAL A 130 -17.20 4.31 -4.69
C VAL A 130 -18.40 4.63 -5.58
N ASP A 131 -18.68 3.78 -6.56
CA ASP A 131 -19.71 3.99 -7.58
C ASP A 131 -19.59 5.37 -8.27
N GLY A 132 -18.34 5.76 -8.56
CA GLY A 132 -17.99 7.02 -9.22
C GLY A 132 -17.99 8.26 -8.30
N LYS A 133 -18.36 8.13 -7.02
CA LYS A 133 -18.36 9.23 -6.06
C LYS A 133 -17.08 9.23 -5.21
N ALA A 134 -16.43 10.38 -5.12
CA ALA A 134 -15.28 10.56 -4.24
C ALA A 134 -15.70 10.50 -2.77
N VAL A 135 -15.06 9.60 -2.02
CA VAL A 135 -15.28 9.43 -0.58
C VAL A 135 -13.95 9.28 0.15
N ASN A 136 -13.92 9.68 1.42
CA ASN A 136 -12.77 9.45 2.29
C ASN A 136 -12.78 8.00 2.79
N GLY A 137 -11.85 7.17 2.34
CA GLY A 137 -11.77 5.75 2.70
C GLY A 137 -11.69 5.50 4.22
N CYS A 138 -11.05 6.41 4.97
CA CYS A 138 -10.99 6.35 6.44
C CYS A 138 -12.36 6.44 7.13
N SER A 139 -13.36 7.06 6.50
CA SER A 139 -14.70 7.24 7.10
C SER A 139 -15.74 6.22 6.64
N VAL A 140 -15.38 5.36 5.69
CA VAL A 140 -16.30 4.35 5.14
C VAL A 140 -16.00 3.02 5.80
N LEU A 141 -16.98 2.42 6.48
CA LEU A 141 -16.83 1.09 7.05
C LEU A 141 -16.91 0.03 5.95
N THR A 142 -15.89 -0.84 5.84
CA THR A 142 -15.85 -1.87 4.81
C THR A 142 -17.01 -2.85 4.94
N ALA A 143 -17.45 -3.14 6.17
CA ALA A 143 -18.58 -4.01 6.45
C ALA A 143 -19.93 -3.50 5.89
N ARG A 144 -20.02 -2.23 5.44
CA ARG A 144 -21.20 -1.66 4.75
C ARG A 144 -21.18 -1.91 3.23
N LEU A 145 -20.02 -2.25 2.68
CA LEU A 145 -19.82 -2.54 1.26
C LEU A 145 -20.09 -4.02 0.96
N GLY A 146 -19.75 -4.45 -0.25
CA GLY A 146 -19.87 -5.83 -0.69
C GLY A 146 -21.27 -6.21 -1.20
N ARG A 147 -22.05 -5.22 -1.63
CA ARG A 147 -23.35 -5.40 -2.31
C ARG A 147 -23.27 -5.07 -3.80
N GLY A 148 -22.08 -5.19 -4.38
CA GLY A 148 -21.82 -4.92 -5.80
C GLY A 148 -21.26 -3.54 -6.13
N GLN A 149 -20.98 -2.70 -5.12
CA GLN A 149 -20.35 -1.39 -5.33
C GLN A 149 -18.99 -1.54 -6.01
N LYS A 150 -18.67 -0.60 -6.90
CA LYS A 150 -17.37 -0.51 -7.58
C LYS A 150 -16.47 0.46 -6.86
N ILE A 151 -15.34 -0.04 -6.37
CA ILE A 151 -14.31 0.74 -5.69
C ILE A 151 -13.18 0.95 -6.70
N LEU A 152 -12.83 2.21 -6.97
CA LEU A 152 -11.75 2.58 -7.87
C LEU A 152 -10.71 3.39 -7.09
N THR A 153 -9.47 2.92 -7.10
CA THR A 153 -8.32 3.55 -6.44
C THR A 153 -7.45 4.28 -7.46
N VAL A 154 -6.39 4.97 -6.99
CA VAL A 154 -5.44 5.66 -7.89
C VAL A 154 -4.72 4.69 -8.84
N ALA A 155 -4.55 3.42 -8.48
CA ALA A 155 -3.93 2.45 -9.37
C ALA A 155 -4.89 2.01 -10.49
N GLY A 156 -6.20 2.02 -10.21
CA GLY A 156 -7.21 1.56 -11.15
C GLY A 156 -7.50 2.50 -12.33
N ILE A 157 -7.09 3.78 -12.23
CA ILE A 157 -7.26 4.76 -13.32
C ILE A 157 -6.18 4.64 -14.42
N SER A 158 -5.10 3.90 -14.16
CA SER A 158 -4.06 3.65 -15.15
C SER A 158 -4.58 2.71 -16.25
N ASN A 159 -4.22 3.01 -17.51
CA ASN A 159 -4.58 2.24 -18.70
C ASN A 159 -3.55 1.17 -19.08
N GLY A 160 -2.43 1.09 -18.36
CA GLY A 160 -1.38 0.12 -18.65
C GLY A 160 -0.14 0.33 -17.78
N PRO A 161 0.94 -0.43 -18.03
CA PRO A 161 2.21 -0.27 -17.33
C PRO A 161 3.00 0.94 -17.85
N GLY A 162 3.91 1.43 -17.01
CA GLY A 162 4.86 2.49 -17.37
C GLY A 162 4.23 3.86 -17.58
N LEU A 163 5.07 4.81 -18.02
CA LEU A 163 4.68 6.20 -18.28
C LEU A 163 3.57 6.32 -19.34
N GLN A 164 3.59 5.43 -20.34
CA GLN A 164 2.59 5.37 -21.42
C GLN A 164 1.20 4.95 -20.93
N GLY A 165 1.14 4.19 -19.84
CA GLY A 165 -0.11 3.69 -19.26
C GLY A 165 -0.73 4.61 -18.22
N LEU A 166 -0.05 5.71 -17.85
CA LEU A 166 -0.58 6.67 -16.88
C LEU A 166 -1.82 7.38 -17.42
N HIS A 167 -2.80 7.60 -16.55
CA HIS A 167 -3.96 8.43 -16.82
C HIS A 167 -3.53 9.90 -17.05
N PRO A 168 -4.23 10.70 -17.88
CA PRO A 168 -3.90 12.12 -18.06
C PRO A 168 -3.70 12.91 -16.75
N VAL A 169 -4.55 12.67 -15.75
CA VAL A 169 -4.43 13.27 -14.40
C VAL A 169 -3.16 12.87 -13.66
N GLN A 170 -2.61 11.67 -13.91
CA GLN A 170 -1.36 11.22 -13.31
C GLN A 170 -0.12 11.75 -14.04
N ARG A 171 -0.27 12.23 -15.30
CA ARG A 171 0.84 12.76 -16.11
C ARG A 171 0.97 14.29 -16.03
N ALA A 172 -0.13 14.98 -15.77
CA ALA A 172 -0.19 16.44 -15.65
C ALA A 172 0.67 16.94 -14.50
#